data_AF-A0A4Q7ZQ74-F1
#
_entry.id   AF-A0A4Q7ZQ74-F1
#
_cell.length_a   1.000
_cell.length_b   1.000
_cell.length_c   1.000
_cell.angle_alpha   90.00
_cell.angle_beta   90.00
_cell.angle_gamma   90.00
#
_symmetry.space_group_name_H-M   'P 1'
#
loop_
_entity.id
_entity.type
_entity.pdbx_description
1 polymer ?
#
loop_
_entity_poly.entity_id
_entity_poly.type
_entity_poly.pdbx_seq_one_letter_code
_entity_poly.pdbx_strand_id
1 'polypeptide(L)'
;MGRTYTAEQYERWFVRDCVRCGRRSSTVRWPDGQVCRTCQDRALRTQGRCPGCSHDRLLAGRRAEDRAPICTSCAGFSISYTCAECGQEGKLHAGRRCTRCTFTRRVAELLDDGTGRIRPELAPLAELLTSMDNPLTGLAWVSSRHGRPAPAADLLRGLGRADIELSHDAFHRLQPWRAAAHLRELLMQCGVLPPFDKQILLFERWLLEHMDTITDTEQRQLLRQYATWYLLPWLRRRAERGPVSRSTRGELGQQVLRAGDFLTGIQEQGLTLARLRQDDLDRWIVTHPPRQRQLLKPFLTWAAHAGHMPRLHVAAHRPGQRSPITQHRRIGLLRKLITDDTGELRARVAAILLLLYAQPLGRILRLTIDDIDTTGSDVLLRLGDPPTPVPAPVAELLLALRDQRTNMRTATNRNARWLFPGRRAGQPLTTRTIAPLIRDLGVPTIPGRTAPTCPPSPGTGHRPGPRLPPHHHPTPPRRRRRNLEPIRTNDS
;
A
#
# COMPACT_ATOMS: atom_id res chain seq x y z
N MET A 1 -10.84 41.70 16.05
CA MET A 1 -10.99 42.34 14.73
C MET A 1 -9.71 42.16 13.93
N GLY A 2 -9.64 41.17 13.03
CA GLY A 2 -8.49 41.00 12.15
C GLY A 2 -8.54 42.04 11.03
N ARG A 3 -7.49 42.85 10.88
CA ARG A 3 -7.38 43.78 9.75
C ARG A 3 -7.39 42.97 8.45
N THR A 4 -8.41 43.16 7.63
CA THR A 4 -8.46 42.64 6.26
C THR A 4 -7.63 43.54 5.37
N TYR A 5 -6.52 43.00 4.86
CA TYR A 5 -5.66 43.69 3.88
C TYR A 5 -6.18 43.41 2.46
N THR A 6 -6.13 44.41 1.57
CA THR A 6 -6.32 44.15 0.14
C THR A 6 -5.17 43.31 -0.42
N ALA A 7 -5.35 42.66 -1.57
CA ALA A 7 -4.31 41.84 -2.20
C ALA A 7 -3.01 42.64 -2.44
N GLU A 8 -3.14 43.90 -2.89
CA GLU A 8 -2.03 44.82 -3.12
C GLU A 8 -1.33 45.25 -1.82
N GLN A 9 -2.09 45.53 -0.77
CA GLN A 9 -1.53 45.83 0.56
C GLN A 9 -0.79 44.62 1.13
N TYR A 10 -1.36 43.42 0.97
CA TYR A 10 -0.74 42.18 1.41
C TYR A 10 0.58 41.92 0.67
N GLU A 11 0.60 42.11 -0.65
CA GLU A 11 1.81 41.98 -1.45
C GLU A 11 2.86 43.01 -1.06
N ARG A 12 2.47 44.28 -0.93
CA ARG A 12 3.38 45.38 -0.57
C ARG A 12 4.01 45.19 0.81
N TRP A 13 3.29 44.62 1.78
CA TRP A 13 3.72 44.56 3.18
C TRP A 13 4.32 43.22 3.59
N PHE A 14 3.87 42.10 3.04
CA PHE A 14 4.29 40.76 3.49
C PHE A 14 5.13 39.99 2.47
N VAL A 15 5.12 40.39 1.19
CA VAL A 15 5.88 39.70 0.14
C VAL A 15 7.25 40.34 -0.04
N ARG A 16 8.30 39.55 0.18
CA ARG A 16 9.72 39.93 -0.02
C ARG A 16 10.50 38.73 -0.58
N ASP A 17 11.70 39.00 -1.06
CA ASP A 17 12.62 37.96 -1.50
C ASP A 17 13.21 37.23 -0.29
N CYS A 18 13.13 35.90 -0.32
CA CYS A 18 13.65 35.09 0.76
C CYS A 18 15.18 35.01 0.71
N VAL A 19 15.87 35.43 1.76
CA VAL A 19 17.34 35.39 1.87
C VAL A 19 17.94 33.98 1.76
N ARG A 20 17.14 32.93 2.01
CA ARG A 20 17.59 31.52 1.98
C ARG A 20 17.37 30.81 0.65
N CYS A 21 16.33 31.16 -0.11
CA CYS A 21 16.00 30.46 -1.35
C CYS A 21 15.78 31.37 -2.56
N GLY A 22 15.89 32.69 -2.40
CA GLY A 22 15.69 33.69 -3.46
C GLY A 22 14.25 33.85 -3.93
N ARG A 23 13.29 33.06 -3.42
CA ARG A 23 11.89 33.12 -3.90
C ARG A 23 11.13 34.29 -3.28
N ARG A 24 10.44 35.05 -4.12
CA ARG A 24 9.51 36.10 -3.72
C ARG A 24 8.22 35.49 -3.18
N SER A 25 7.96 35.68 -1.89
CA SER A 25 6.79 35.09 -1.21
C SER A 25 6.51 35.79 0.11
N SER A 26 5.42 35.42 0.79
CA SER A 26 5.17 35.88 2.15
C SER A 26 6.30 35.45 3.09
N THR A 27 6.90 36.42 3.78
CA THR A 27 8.10 36.24 4.60
C THR A 27 7.90 36.70 6.04
N VAL A 28 8.75 36.19 6.92
CA VAL A 28 8.91 36.64 8.30
C VAL A 28 10.32 37.18 8.50
N ARG A 29 10.48 38.19 9.34
CA ARG A 29 11.78 38.76 9.68
C ARG A 29 12.48 37.89 10.74
N TRP A 30 13.59 37.27 10.37
CA TRP A 30 14.52 36.56 11.25
C TRP A 30 15.84 37.33 11.35
N PRO A 31 16.75 36.98 12.29
CA PRO A 31 18.05 37.64 12.40
C PRO A 31 18.90 37.59 11.13
N ASP A 32 18.74 36.55 10.30
CA ASP A 32 19.41 36.40 9.00
C ASP A 32 18.69 37.12 7.84
N GLY A 33 17.52 37.72 8.08
CA GLY A 33 16.77 38.51 7.10
C GLY A 33 15.34 38.01 6.86
N GLN A 34 14.77 38.30 5.69
CA GLN A 34 13.42 37.88 5.32
C GLN A 34 13.39 36.41 4.90
N VAL A 35 12.65 35.58 5.65
CA VAL A 35 12.60 34.12 5.43
C VAL A 35 11.19 33.70 5.06
N CYS A 36 11.02 32.99 3.95
CA CYS A 36 9.71 32.49 3.55
C CYS A 36 9.25 31.31 4.42
N ARG A 37 7.93 31.05 4.44
CA ARG A 37 7.33 29.97 5.24
C ARG A 37 7.96 28.59 4.99
N THR A 38 8.33 28.27 3.76
CA THR A 38 8.96 26.98 3.43
C THR A 38 10.36 26.85 4.02
N CYS A 39 11.16 27.93 3.93
CA CYS A 39 12.51 27.98 4.50
C CYS A 39 12.46 27.99 6.02
N GLN A 40 11.51 28.71 6.61
CA GLN A 40 11.20 28.68 8.04
C GLN A 40 10.83 27.26 8.48
N ASP A 41 9.87 26.62 7.81
CA ASP A 41 9.42 25.26 8.16
C ASP A 41 10.53 24.23 8.03
N ARG A 42 11.46 24.40 7.08
CA ARG A 42 12.65 23.55 6.96
C ARG A 42 13.62 23.78 8.12
N ALA A 43 13.89 25.05 8.44
CA ALA A 43 14.82 25.42 9.51
C ALA A 43 14.33 24.98 10.89
N LEU A 44 13.03 25.12 11.15
CA LEU A 44 12.41 24.70 12.42
C LEU A 44 12.31 23.17 12.59
N ARG A 45 12.84 22.39 11.64
CA ARG A 45 12.97 20.92 11.71
C ARG A 45 14.42 20.47 11.81
N THR A 46 15.38 21.38 11.73
CA THR A 46 16.80 21.06 11.85
C THR A 46 17.15 21.01 13.33
N GLN A 47 17.54 19.83 13.81
CA GLN A 47 18.08 19.62 15.14
C GLN A 47 19.50 19.09 15.02
N GLY A 48 20.30 19.36 16.04
CA GLY A 48 21.65 18.83 16.15
C GLY A 48 22.51 19.67 17.07
N ARG A 49 23.78 19.28 17.15
CA ARG A 49 24.79 19.96 17.95
C ARG A 49 25.15 21.31 17.34
N CYS A 50 24.91 22.40 18.07
CA CYS A 50 25.22 23.74 17.60
C CYS A 50 26.75 23.94 17.50
N PRO A 51 27.31 24.34 16.34
CA PRO A 51 28.74 24.62 16.23
C PRO A 51 29.22 25.84 17.02
N GLY A 52 28.32 26.65 17.59
CA GLY A 52 28.66 27.82 18.40
C GLY A 52 28.68 27.54 19.91
N CYS A 53 27.74 26.74 20.41
CA CYS A 53 27.60 26.48 21.85
C CYS A 53 27.63 24.99 22.23
N SER A 54 27.83 24.08 21.27
CA SER A 54 27.93 22.63 21.45
C SER A 54 26.71 21.92 22.06
N HIS A 55 25.60 22.62 22.30
CA HIS A 55 24.35 22.04 22.78
C HIS A 55 23.56 21.40 21.62
N ASP A 56 22.96 20.25 21.88
CA ASP A 56 22.05 19.58 20.94
C ASP A 56 20.64 20.18 21.05
N ARG A 57 20.23 20.94 20.03
CA ARG A 57 18.97 21.71 20.05
C ARG A 57 18.54 22.18 18.65
N LEU A 58 17.55 23.08 18.57
CA LEU A 58 17.03 23.61 17.32
C LEU A 58 18.05 24.51 16.61
N LEU A 59 18.46 24.12 15.40
CA LEU A 59 19.43 24.87 14.58
C LEU A 59 18.73 25.69 13.48
N ALA A 60 17.82 26.57 13.89
CA ALA A 60 17.04 27.38 12.96
C ALA A 60 17.84 28.55 12.34
N GLY A 61 18.82 29.08 13.07
CA GLY A 61 19.64 30.22 12.67
C GLY A 61 20.72 29.88 11.64
N ARG A 62 21.31 30.93 11.07
CA ARG A 62 22.45 30.84 10.14
C ARG A 62 23.58 31.70 10.68
N ARG A 63 24.79 31.15 10.75
CA ARG A 63 26.00 31.92 11.07
C ARG A 63 26.32 32.86 9.91
N ALA A 64 26.79 34.07 10.22
CA ALA A 64 27.03 35.11 9.21
C ALA A 64 28.16 34.75 8.23
N GLU A 65 29.21 34.10 8.72
CA GLU A 65 30.44 33.79 7.96
C GLU A 65 30.24 32.69 6.91
N ASP A 66 29.73 31.53 7.32
CA ASP A 66 29.71 30.29 6.54
C ASP A 66 28.28 29.78 6.25
N ARG A 67 27.25 30.48 6.76
CA ARG A 67 25.84 30.06 6.70
C ARG A 67 25.59 28.69 7.35
N ALA A 68 26.47 28.21 8.23
CA ALA A 68 26.26 26.99 8.97
C ALA A 68 25.00 27.09 9.86
N PRO A 69 24.23 26.00 10.02
CA PRO A 69 23.06 26.00 10.89
C PRO A 69 23.50 26.13 12.36
N ILE A 70 22.99 27.15 13.05
CA ILE A 70 23.29 27.43 14.46
C ILE A 70 22.00 27.58 15.27
N CYS A 71 22.10 27.46 16.60
CA CYS A 71 20.93 27.54 17.46
C CYS A 71 20.32 28.95 17.50
N THR A 72 19.05 29.03 17.92
CA THR A 72 18.30 30.29 18.00
C THR A 72 18.97 31.30 18.94
N SER A 73 19.57 30.84 20.04
CA SER A 73 20.32 31.70 20.98
C SER A 73 21.57 32.29 20.35
N CYS A 74 22.43 31.47 19.72
CA CYS A 74 23.64 31.94 19.04
C CYS A 74 23.34 32.86 17.85
N ALA A 75 22.18 32.69 17.22
CA ALA A 75 21.73 33.54 16.12
C ALA A 75 20.99 34.81 16.57
N GLY A 76 20.82 35.05 17.87
CA GLY A 76 20.18 36.27 18.38
C GLY A 76 18.67 36.34 18.14
N PHE A 77 17.96 35.21 18.13
CA PHE A 77 16.50 35.22 18.05
C PHE A 77 15.88 35.80 19.33
N SER A 78 15.00 36.77 19.19
CA SER A 78 14.21 37.33 20.31
C SER A 78 13.05 36.43 20.75
N ILE A 79 12.62 35.51 19.89
CA ILE A 79 11.49 34.60 20.13
C ILE A 79 12.02 33.24 20.59
N SER A 80 11.49 32.75 21.71
CA SER A 80 11.71 31.37 22.14
C SER A 80 10.84 30.39 21.33
N TYR A 81 11.47 29.31 20.89
CA TYR A 81 10.82 28.17 20.22
C TYR A 81 10.66 26.96 21.14
N THR A 82 10.76 27.17 22.46
CA THR A 82 10.58 26.16 23.50
C THR A 82 9.09 25.84 23.67
N CYS A 83 8.76 24.55 23.64
CA CYS A 83 7.40 24.08 23.90
C CYS A 83 7.00 24.34 25.35
N ALA A 84 5.82 24.94 25.58
CA ALA A 84 5.29 25.17 26.92
C ALA A 84 4.90 23.88 27.68
N GLU A 85 4.70 22.76 26.97
CA GLU A 85 4.21 21.49 27.54
C GLU A 85 5.35 20.48 27.76
N CYS A 86 6.24 20.27 26.77
CA CYS A 86 7.33 19.30 26.89
C CYS A 86 8.74 19.92 26.96
N GLY A 87 8.88 21.25 26.91
CA GLY A 87 10.17 21.93 26.94
C GLY A 87 11.04 21.77 25.68
N GLN A 88 10.67 20.91 24.71
CA GLN A 88 11.48 20.72 23.49
C GLN A 88 11.40 21.92 22.55
N GLU A 89 12.52 22.25 21.91
CA GLU A 89 12.58 23.32 20.91
C GLU A 89 12.12 22.83 19.52
N GLY A 90 11.29 23.63 18.85
CA GLY A 90 10.90 23.35 17.47
C GLY A 90 9.80 24.27 16.95
N LYS A 91 9.17 23.87 15.84
CA LYS A 91 8.01 24.60 15.32
C LYS A 91 6.86 24.58 16.33
N LEU A 92 6.50 25.78 16.79
CA LEU A 92 5.38 26.01 17.68
C LEU A 92 4.07 26.26 16.91
N HIS A 93 2.97 25.76 17.47
CA HIS A 93 1.59 25.98 17.05
C HIS A 93 0.82 26.76 18.12
N ALA A 94 -0.50 26.86 17.99
CA ALA A 94 -1.36 27.57 18.95
C ALA A 94 -1.11 27.12 20.40
N GLY A 95 -0.98 28.10 21.30
CA GLY A 95 -0.65 27.89 22.72
C GLY A 95 0.83 27.58 23.00
N ARG A 96 1.76 27.98 22.11
CA ARG A 96 3.22 27.72 22.25
C ARG A 96 3.57 26.24 22.44
N ARG A 97 2.85 25.36 21.77
CA ARG A 97 3.09 23.90 21.80
C ARG A 97 3.84 23.44 20.56
N CYS A 98 4.77 22.52 20.72
CA CYS A 98 5.46 21.91 19.58
C CYS A 98 4.50 21.01 18.79
N THR A 99 4.91 20.64 17.58
CA THR A 99 4.11 19.79 16.69
C THR A 99 3.69 18.47 17.33
N ARG A 100 4.57 17.83 18.14
CA ARG A 100 4.27 16.56 18.80
C ARG A 100 3.19 16.71 19.88
N CYS A 101 3.30 17.71 20.75
CA CYS A 101 2.30 17.96 21.80
C CYS A 101 0.95 18.36 21.19
N THR A 102 0.95 19.25 20.19
CA THR A 102 -0.28 19.61 19.47
C THR A 102 -0.94 18.39 18.83
N PHE A 103 -0.16 17.51 18.20
CA PHE A 103 -0.69 16.28 17.61
C PHE A 103 -1.21 15.30 18.67
N THR A 104 -0.49 15.12 19.77
CA THR A 104 -0.87 14.22 20.87
C THR A 104 -2.21 14.64 21.48
N ARG A 105 -2.37 15.92 21.79
CA ARG A 105 -3.65 16.45 22.27
C ARG A 105 -4.75 16.31 21.25
N ARG A 106 -4.47 16.57 19.98
CA ARG A 106 -5.47 16.41 18.92
C ARG A 106 -5.93 14.95 18.79
N VAL A 107 -5.03 13.99 18.94
CA VAL A 107 -5.38 12.56 18.94
C VAL A 107 -6.24 12.23 20.17
N ALA A 108 -5.88 12.74 21.35
CA ALA A 108 -6.67 12.54 22.57
C ALA A 108 -8.10 13.10 22.44
N GLU A 109 -8.24 14.32 21.91
CA GLU A 109 -9.55 14.95 21.63
C GLU A 109 -10.39 14.15 20.63
N LEU A 110 -9.76 13.50 19.65
CA LEU A 110 -10.48 12.74 18.62
C LEU A 110 -10.85 11.34 19.08
N LEU A 111 -10.11 10.75 20.01
CA LEU A 111 -10.37 9.41 20.53
C LEU A 111 -11.09 9.45 21.89
N ASP A 112 -11.60 10.61 22.26
CA ASP A 112 -12.34 10.86 23.49
C ASP A 112 -13.66 10.08 23.52
N ASP A 113 -13.93 9.42 24.65
CA ASP A 113 -15.17 8.66 24.88
C ASP A 113 -16.35 9.52 25.37
N GLY A 114 -16.19 10.85 25.42
CA GLY A 114 -17.15 11.79 25.97
C GLY A 114 -16.85 12.18 27.43
N THR A 115 -15.90 11.53 28.09
CA THR A 115 -15.53 11.80 29.50
C THR A 115 -14.27 12.67 29.65
N GLY A 116 -13.66 13.12 28.56
CA GLY A 116 -12.35 13.78 28.61
C GLY A 116 -11.17 12.80 28.64
N ARG A 117 -11.42 11.49 28.44
CA ARG A 117 -10.42 10.43 28.40
C ARG A 117 -10.48 9.69 27.06
N ILE A 118 -9.33 9.19 26.64
CA ILE A 118 -9.25 8.31 25.47
C ILE A 118 -9.99 7.02 25.79
N ARG A 119 -10.88 6.61 24.89
CA ARG A 119 -11.56 5.31 24.95
C ARG A 119 -10.52 4.18 25.15
N PRO A 120 -10.61 3.36 26.22
CA PRO A 120 -9.56 2.40 26.58
C PRO A 120 -9.14 1.44 25.46
N GLU A 121 -10.10 0.94 24.67
CA GLU A 121 -9.83 0.02 23.56
C GLU A 121 -8.99 0.67 22.43
N LEU A 122 -8.96 2.01 22.36
CA LEU A 122 -8.22 2.80 21.37
C LEU A 122 -6.87 3.31 21.87
N ALA A 123 -6.49 3.01 23.11
CA ALA A 123 -5.18 3.38 23.66
C ALA A 123 -4.00 2.89 22.80
N PRO A 124 -3.97 1.64 22.28
CA PRO A 124 -2.89 1.19 21.39
C PRO A 124 -2.80 1.98 20.08
N LEU A 125 -3.94 2.45 19.56
CA LEU A 125 -3.95 3.32 18.36
C LEU A 125 -3.38 4.70 18.69
N ALA A 126 -3.78 5.29 19.82
CA ALA A 126 -3.27 6.59 20.26
C ALA A 126 -1.75 6.56 20.43
N GLU A 127 -1.21 5.50 21.06
CA GLU A 127 0.23 5.29 21.21
C GLU A 127 0.92 5.12 19.85
N LEU A 128 0.39 4.27 18.97
CA LEU A 128 0.93 4.06 17.62
C LEU A 128 1.03 5.38 16.83
N LEU A 129 -0.01 6.22 16.91
CA LEU A 129 -0.03 7.51 16.23
C LEU A 129 0.98 8.48 16.84
N THR A 130 0.92 8.73 18.14
CA THR A 130 1.69 9.78 18.83
C THR A 130 3.19 9.49 18.90
N SER A 131 3.57 8.23 18.77
CA SER A 131 4.95 7.77 18.78
C SER A 131 5.67 7.86 17.42
N MET A 132 5.00 8.29 16.35
CA MET A 132 5.63 8.48 15.03
C MET A 132 6.78 9.50 15.05
N ASP A 133 7.77 9.32 14.17
CA ASP A 133 8.92 10.23 14.06
C ASP A 133 8.57 11.57 13.41
N ASN A 134 7.55 11.58 12.55
CA ASN A 134 7.10 12.78 11.84
C ASN A 134 5.66 13.18 12.25
N PRO A 135 5.48 13.78 13.45
CA PRO A 135 4.17 14.18 13.96
C PRO A 135 3.48 15.23 13.09
N LEU A 136 4.20 15.96 12.23
CA LEU A 136 3.59 16.93 11.34
C LEU A 136 2.72 16.27 10.27
N THR A 137 3.17 15.13 9.73
CA THR A 137 2.36 14.37 8.77
C THR A 137 1.12 13.79 9.43
N GLY A 138 1.24 13.29 10.67
CA GLY A 138 0.08 12.86 11.47
C GLY A 138 -0.90 13.99 11.75
N LEU A 139 -0.40 15.15 12.20
CA LEU A 139 -1.22 16.32 12.45
C LEU A 139 -1.96 16.79 11.19
N ALA A 140 -1.26 16.85 10.05
CA ALA A 140 -1.87 17.21 8.77
C ALA A 140 -2.90 16.19 8.28
N TRP A 141 -2.79 14.92 8.69
CA TRP A 141 -3.75 13.86 8.36
C TRP A 141 -5.06 13.97 9.16
N VAL A 142 -4.99 14.40 10.43
CA VAL A 142 -6.15 14.53 11.34
C VAL A 142 -6.70 15.95 11.47
N SER A 143 -6.10 16.92 10.79
CA SER A 143 -6.51 18.32 10.85
C SER A 143 -7.07 18.79 9.51
N SER A 144 -8.25 19.40 9.55
CA SER A 144 -8.83 20.08 8.39
C SER A 144 -7.92 21.21 7.95
N ARG A 145 -7.56 21.25 6.66
CA ARG A 145 -6.64 22.26 6.13
C ARG A 145 -7.28 22.95 4.93
N HIS A 146 -7.30 24.28 4.95
CA HIS A 146 -7.85 25.11 3.86
C HIS A 146 -9.29 24.73 3.47
N GLY A 147 -10.17 24.56 4.47
CA GLY A 147 -11.57 24.19 4.26
C GLY A 147 -11.80 22.76 3.77
N ARG A 148 -10.74 21.95 3.58
CA ARG A 148 -10.88 20.54 3.19
C ARG A 148 -11.29 19.71 4.41
N PRO A 149 -12.31 18.84 4.29
CA PRO A 149 -12.65 17.90 5.35
C PRO A 149 -11.45 17.00 5.64
N ALA A 150 -11.31 16.59 6.89
CA ALA A 150 -10.31 15.62 7.33
C ALA A 150 -11.05 14.32 7.69
N PRO A 151 -11.32 13.43 6.73
CA PRO A 151 -12.20 12.29 6.97
C PRO A 151 -11.65 11.33 8.01
N ALA A 152 -10.33 11.28 8.16
CA ALA A 152 -9.69 10.54 9.24
C ALA A 152 -10.07 11.06 10.62
N ALA A 153 -10.21 12.38 10.79
CA ALA A 153 -10.61 12.98 12.06
C ALA A 153 -12.04 12.58 12.43
N ASP A 154 -12.96 12.56 11.46
CA ASP A 154 -14.35 12.20 11.69
C ASP A 154 -14.50 10.71 12.02
N LEU A 155 -13.76 9.85 11.31
CA LEU A 155 -13.70 8.42 11.62
C LEU A 155 -13.09 8.15 13.00
N LEU A 156 -12.01 8.85 13.39
CA LEU A 156 -11.42 8.72 14.72
C LEU A 156 -12.42 9.15 15.81
N ARG A 157 -13.16 10.25 15.58
CA ARG A 157 -14.20 10.73 16.49
C ARG A 157 -15.35 9.73 16.65
N GLY A 158 -15.82 9.15 15.56
CA GLY A 158 -16.85 8.11 15.60
C GLY A 158 -16.40 6.85 16.35
N LEU A 159 -15.11 6.47 16.25
CA LEU A 159 -14.56 5.37 17.05
C LEU A 159 -14.46 5.73 18.54
N GLY A 160 -14.00 6.95 18.86
CA GLY A 160 -13.88 7.45 20.23
C GLY A 160 -15.23 7.45 20.95
N ARG A 161 -16.26 8.00 20.31
CA ARG A 161 -17.63 8.07 20.84
C ARG A 161 -18.44 6.76 20.77
N ALA A 162 -17.83 5.70 20.23
CA ALA A 162 -18.51 4.43 19.96
C ALA A 162 -19.68 4.49 18.95
N ASP A 163 -19.78 5.57 18.16
CA ASP A 163 -20.70 5.66 17.01
C ASP A 163 -20.33 4.66 15.90
N ILE A 164 -19.06 4.28 15.82
CA ILE A 164 -18.53 3.26 14.91
C ILE A 164 -18.08 2.06 15.73
N GLU A 165 -18.68 0.91 15.48
CA GLU A 165 -18.30 -0.35 16.10
C GLU A 165 -16.87 -0.78 15.69
N LEU A 166 -16.10 -1.33 16.63
CA LEU A 166 -14.77 -1.89 16.42
C LEU A 166 -14.84 -3.29 15.77
N SER A 167 -15.43 -3.36 14.57
CA SER A 167 -15.57 -4.60 13.80
C SER A 167 -15.10 -4.42 12.35
N HIS A 168 -14.67 -5.50 11.68
CA HIS A 168 -14.35 -5.43 10.24
C HIS A 168 -15.57 -5.06 9.40
N ASP A 169 -16.76 -5.45 9.88
CA ASP A 169 -18.05 -5.27 9.23
C ASP A 169 -18.51 -3.81 9.20
N ALA A 170 -18.39 -3.11 10.32
CA ALA A 170 -18.68 -1.67 10.38
C ALA A 170 -17.87 -0.89 9.32
N PHE A 171 -16.61 -1.25 9.12
CA PHE A 171 -15.71 -0.60 8.16
C PHE A 171 -16.07 -0.83 6.68
N HIS A 172 -16.92 -1.82 6.35
CA HIS A 172 -17.33 -2.04 4.95
C HIS A 172 -18.18 -0.89 4.42
N ARG A 173 -19.02 -0.28 5.26
CA ARG A 173 -20.00 0.75 4.86
C ARG A 173 -19.47 2.18 4.99
N LEU A 174 -18.35 2.38 5.69
CA LEU A 174 -17.79 3.71 5.94
C LEU A 174 -17.30 4.41 4.66
N GLN A 175 -17.54 5.72 4.62
CA GLN A 175 -17.06 6.64 3.61
C GLN A 175 -16.25 7.78 4.25
N PRO A 176 -15.21 8.30 3.57
CA PRO A 176 -14.63 7.81 2.33
C PRO A 176 -13.81 6.55 2.57
N TRP A 177 -14.04 5.55 1.72
CA TRP A 177 -13.50 4.21 1.92
C TRP A 177 -12.00 4.06 2.03
N ARG A 178 -11.25 4.92 1.34
CA ARG A 178 -9.79 4.87 1.36
C ARG A 178 -9.26 5.25 2.74
N ALA A 179 -9.93 6.19 3.41
CA ALA A 179 -9.61 6.58 4.78
C ALA A 179 -9.99 5.47 5.76
N ALA A 180 -11.21 4.93 5.66
CA ALA A 180 -11.66 3.81 6.48
C ALA A 180 -10.75 2.58 6.32
N ALA A 181 -10.39 2.20 5.09
CA ALA A 181 -9.50 1.08 4.84
C ALA A 181 -8.08 1.32 5.40
N HIS A 182 -7.57 2.55 5.36
CA HIS A 182 -6.28 2.87 5.97
C HIS A 182 -6.34 2.79 7.50
N LEU A 183 -7.40 3.33 8.10
CA LEU A 183 -7.62 3.30 9.55
C LEU A 183 -7.79 1.87 10.06
N ARG A 184 -8.54 1.02 9.34
CA ARG A 184 -8.65 -0.41 9.64
C ARG A 184 -7.30 -1.12 9.62
N GLU A 185 -6.44 -0.79 8.67
CA GLU A 185 -5.08 -1.35 8.63
C GLU A 185 -4.24 -0.90 9.84
N LEU A 186 -4.40 0.34 10.32
CA LEU A 186 -3.74 0.80 11.56
C LEU A 186 -4.28 0.08 12.79
N LEU A 187 -5.61 -0.10 12.89
CA LEU A 187 -6.26 -0.83 13.98
C LEU A 187 -5.83 -2.30 14.04
N MET A 188 -5.67 -2.96 12.88
CA MET A 188 -5.09 -4.31 12.82
C MET A 188 -3.62 -4.30 13.25
N GLN A 189 -2.85 -3.28 12.87
CA GLN A 189 -1.43 -3.19 13.20
C GLN A 189 -1.18 -2.99 14.70
N CYS A 190 -2.01 -2.20 15.39
CA CYS A 190 -1.92 -2.04 16.85
C CYS A 190 -2.71 -3.08 17.65
N GLY A 191 -3.31 -4.08 16.99
CA GLY A 191 -3.99 -5.20 17.65
C GLY A 191 -5.40 -4.91 18.16
N VAL A 192 -5.96 -3.72 17.87
CA VAL A 192 -7.34 -3.38 18.24
C VAL A 192 -8.35 -4.18 17.41
N LEU A 193 -8.03 -4.44 16.14
CA LEU A 193 -8.81 -5.36 15.30
C LEU A 193 -8.02 -6.66 15.05
N PRO A 194 -8.69 -7.83 15.00
CA PRO A 194 -8.03 -9.08 14.63
C PRO A 194 -7.36 -8.99 13.25
N PRO A 195 -6.18 -9.59 13.07
CA PRO A 195 -5.49 -9.58 11.78
C PRO A 195 -6.32 -10.31 10.73
N PHE A 196 -6.55 -9.66 9.60
CA PHE A 196 -7.32 -10.24 8.50
C PHE A 196 -6.72 -9.82 7.15
N ASP A 197 -6.84 -10.67 6.13
CA ASP A 197 -6.28 -10.34 4.83
C ASP A 197 -7.06 -9.19 4.18
N LYS A 198 -6.42 -8.03 4.10
CA LYS A 198 -7.03 -6.81 3.56
C LYS A 198 -7.52 -6.94 2.12
N GLN A 199 -6.95 -7.84 1.30
CA GLN A 199 -7.43 -8.02 -0.07
C GLN A 199 -8.79 -8.71 -0.09
N ILE A 200 -9.07 -9.59 0.87
CA ILE A 200 -10.40 -10.17 1.07
C ILE A 200 -11.38 -9.05 1.41
N LEU A 201 -11.06 -8.23 2.41
CA LEU A 201 -11.96 -7.15 2.83
C LEU A 201 -12.22 -6.12 1.72
N LEU A 202 -11.21 -5.81 0.91
CA LEU A 202 -11.36 -4.93 -0.27
C LEU A 202 -12.14 -5.59 -1.41
N PHE A 203 -12.14 -6.92 -1.49
CA PHE A 203 -12.94 -7.65 -2.46
C PHE A 203 -14.40 -7.72 -2.03
N GLU A 204 -14.69 -8.10 -0.79
CA GLU A 204 -16.04 -8.15 -0.23
C GLU A 204 -16.74 -6.79 -0.31
N ARG A 205 -16.03 -5.71 0.04
CA ARG A 205 -16.55 -4.35 -0.13
C ARG A 205 -16.89 -4.03 -1.59
N TRP A 206 -15.95 -4.25 -2.51
CA TRP A 206 -16.15 -3.99 -3.93
C TRP A 206 -17.30 -4.83 -4.50
N LEU A 207 -17.43 -6.07 -4.03
CA LEU A 207 -18.48 -6.97 -4.43
C LEU A 207 -19.85 -6.42 -4.04
N LEU A 208 -20.02 -5.93 -2.80
CA LEU A 208 -21.27 -5.29 -2.36
C LEU A 208 -21.63 -4.11 -3.27
N GLU A 209 -20.69 -3.16 -3.44
CA GLU A 209 -20.90 -1.99 -4.32
C GLU A 209 -21.23 -2.39 -5.76
N HIS A 210 -20.60 -3.44 -6.29
CA HIS A 210 -20.87 -3.91 -7.64
C HIS A 210 -22.23 -4.63 -7.77
N MET A 211 -22.64 -5.43 -6.77
CA MET A 211 -23.95 -6.09 -6.80
C MET A 211 -25.09 -5.07 -6.80
N ASP A 212 -24.92 -3.93 -6.12
CA ASP A 212 -25.90 -2.84 -6.11
C ASP A 212 -26.05 -2.17 -7.50
N THR A 213 -25.03 -2.24 -8.37
CA THR A 213 -25.10 -1.69 -9.74
C THR A 213 -25.87 -2.56 -10.73
N ILE A 214 -26.09 -3.85 -10.43
CA ILE A 214 -26.75 -4.79 -11.33
C ILE A 214 -28.25 -4.68 -11.08
N THR A 215 -29.06 -4.29 -12.07
CA THR A 215 -30.51 -4.11 -11.92
C THR A 215 -31.28 -5.43 -11.99
N ASP A 216 -30.84 -6.36 -12.83
CA ASP A 216 -31.48 -7.67 -13.00
C ASP A 216 -31.32 -8.55 -11.76
N THR A 217 -32.44 -9.02 -11.21
CA THR A 217 -32.47 -9.74 -9.92
C THR A 217 -31.91 -11.15 -10.05
N GLU A 218 -32.18 -11.85 -11.15
CA GLU A 218 -31.70 -13.22 -11.37
C GLU A 218 -30.18 -13.23 -11.59
N GLN A 219 -29.69 -12.31 -12.43
CA GLN A 219 -28.26 -12.10 -12.67
C GLN A 219 -27.54 -11.74 -11.38
N ARG A 220 -28.06 -10.79 -10.60
CA ARG A 220 -27.49 -10.38 -9.31
C ARG A 220 -27.43 -11.57 -8.34
N GLN A 221 -28.51 -12.36 -8.25
CA GLN A 221 -28.55 -13.53 -7.37
C GLN A 221 -27.52 -14.59 -7.78
N LEU A 222 -27.41 -14.89 -9.08
CA LEU A 222 -26.46 -15.88 -9.58
C LEU A 222 -25.01 -15.45 -9.36
N LEU A 223 -24.67 -14.19 -9.65
CA LEU A 223 -23.32 -13.67 -9.42
C LEU A 223 -22.99 -13.60 -7.93
N ARG A 224 -23.97 -13.29 -7.07
CA ARG A 224 -23.80 -13.34 -5.62
C ARG A 224 -23.53 -14.76 -5.13
N GLN A 225 -24.23 -15.77 -5.67
CA GLN A 225 -23.97 -17.18 -5.36
C GLN A 225 -22.56 -17.58 -5.82
N TYR A 226 -22.18 -17.25 -7.06
CA TYR A 226 -20.84 -17.51 -7.57
C TYR A 226 -19.75 -16.89 -6.67
N ALA A 227 -19.89 -15.62 -6.33
CA ALA A 227 -18.91 -14.93 -5.50
C ALA A 227 -18.84 -15.49 -4.08
N THR A 228 -20.00 -15.78 -3.47
CA THR A 228 -20.08 -16.21 -2.06
C THR A 228 -19.68 -17.68 -1.87
N TRP A 229 -20.01 -18.55 -2.81
CA TRP A 229 -19.85 -20.01 -2.65
C TRP A 229 -18.58 -20.53 -3.32
N TYR A 230 -18.05 -19.81 -4.32
CA TYR A 230 -16.86 -20.23 -5.04
C TYR A 230 -15.66 -19.30 -4.80
N LEU A 231 -15.80 -18.01 -5.09
CA LEU A 231 -14.67 -17.06 -5.04
C LEU A 231 -14.19 -16.77 -3.62
N LEU A 232 -15.10 -16.43 -2.69
CA LEU A 232 -14.73 -16.10 -1.30
C LEU A 232 -14.10 -17.27 -0.55
N PRO A 233 -14.65 -18.51 -0.59
CA PRO A 233 -14.01 -19.67 0.04
C PRO A 233 -12.64 -19.98 -0.57
N TRP A 234 -12.49 -19.82 -1.89
CA TRP A 234 -11.18 -19.95 -2.54
C TRP A 234 -10.19 -18.91 -2.04
N LEU A 235 -10.61 -17.65 -1.91
CA LEU A 235 -9.77 -16.54 -1.47
C LEU A 235 -9.35 -16.69 0.00
N ARG A 236 -10.25 -17.17 0.86
CA ARG A 236 -9.97 -17.46 2.28
C ARG A 236 -8.94 -18.59 2.43
N ARG A 237 -9.14 -19.72 1.74
CA ARG A 237 -8.14 -20.81 1.68
C ARG A 237 -6.79 -20.36 1.12
N ARG A 238 -6.81 -19.42 0.17
CA ARG A 238 -5.59 -18.85 -0.41
C ARG A 238 -4.83 -18.00 0.61
N ALA A 239 -5.54 -17.26 1.46
CA ALA A 239 -5.00 -16.40 2.51
C ALA A 239 -4.42 -17.20 3.69
N GLU A 240 -4.98 -18.37 4.01
CA GLU A 240 -4.41 -19.31 5.00
C GLU A 240 -2.98 -19.73 4.63
N ARG A 241 -2.69 -19.88 3.33
CA ARG A 241 -1.35 -20.20 2.80
C ARG A 241 -0.43 -18.98 2.67
N GLY A 242 -0.91 -17.79 3.04
CA GLY A 242 -0.16 -16.55 3.02
C GLY A 242 -0.85 -15.41 2.26
N PRO A 243 -0.33 -14.17 2.37
CA PRO A 243 -1.06 -12.97 1.98
C PRO A 243 -1.46 -12.92 0.51
N VAL A 244 -2.73 -12.61 0.26
CA VAL A 244 -3.33 -12.47 -1.06
C VAL A 244 -2.77 -11.25 -1.77
N SER A 245 -2.47 -11.41 -3.06
CA SER A 245 -1.94 -10.33 -3.88
C SER A 245 -3.05 -9.43 -4.44
N ARG A 246 -2.74 -8.15 -4.67
CA ARG A 246 -3.64 -7.22 -5.33
C ARG A 246 -4.01 -7.67 -6.76
N SER A 247 -3.09 -8.35 -7.46
CA SER A 247 -3.36 -8.90 -8.79
C SER A 247 -4.37 -10.03 -8.72
N THR A 248 -4.24 -10.96 -7.77
CA THR A 248 -5.23 -12.02 -7.51
C THR A 248 -6.60 -11.42 -7.24
N ARG A 249 -6.69 -10.45 -6.33
CA ARG A 249 -7.96 -9.74 -6.05
C ARG A 249 -8.56 -9.09 -7.30
N GLY A 250 -7.71 -8.41 -8.09
CA GLY A 250 -8.12 -7.77 -9.33
C GLY A 250 -8.59 -8.77 -10.39
N GLU A 251 -7.94 -9.92 -10.49
CA GLU A 251 -8.31 -11.00 -11.38
C GLU A 251 -9.69 -11.56 -11.02
N LEU A 252 -9.95 -11.86 -9.74
CA LEU A 252 -11.28 -12.32 -9.31
C LEU A 252 -12.38 -11.27 -9.58
N GLY A 253 -12.09 -9.99 -9.35
CA GLY A 253 -13.03 -8.92 -9.71
C GLY A 253 -13.32 -8.88 -11.21
N GLN A 254 -12.29 -9.10 -12.04
CA GLN A 254 -12.47 -9.24 -13.48
C GLN A 254 -13.28 -10.49 -13.86
N GLN A 255 -13.13 -11.61 -13.15
CA GLN A 255 -13.97 -12.80 -13.39
C GLN A 255 -15.45 -12.51 -13.14
N VAL A 256 -15.78 -11.80 -12.05
CA VAL A 256 -17.17 -11.40 -11.75
C VAL A 256 -17.71 -10.46 -12.84
N LEU A 257 -16.93 -9.44 -13.23
CA LEU A 257 -17.32 -8.52 -14.31
C LEU A 257 -17.54 -9.25 -15.64
N ARG A 258 -16.63 -10.16 -16.02
CA ARG A 258 -16.77 -10.93 -17.26
C ARG A 258 -17.97 -11.88 -17.22
N ALA A 259 -18.27 -12.47 -16.05
CA ALA A 259 -19.47 -13.27 -15.88
C ALA A 259 -20.73 -12.41 -16.02
N GLY A 260 -20.75 -11.20 -15.46
CA GLY A 260 -21.82 -10.22 -15.67
C GLY A 260 -22.04 -9.91 -17.14
N ASP A 261 -21.00 -9.45 -17.84
CA ASP A 261 -21.07 -9.11 -19.27
C ASP A 261 -21.52 -10.30 -20.13
N PHE A 262 -21.10 -11.53 -19.79
CA PHE A 262 -21.57 -12.74 -20.46
C PHE A 262 -23.07 -12.98 -20.25
N LEU A 263 -23.56 -12.83 -19.01
CA LEU A 263 -24.99 -13.02 -18.69
C LEU A 263 -25.86 -11.98 -19.39
N THR A 264 -25.43 -10.72 -19.42
CA THR A 264 -26.11 -9.67 -20.17
C THR A 264 -26.13 -9.99 -21.66
N GLY A 265 -25.01 -10.42 -22.25
CA GLY A 265 -24.93 -10.74 -23.68
C GLY A 265 -25.78 -11.93 -24.12
N ILE A 266 -25.95 -12.97 -23.28
CA ILE A 266 -26.86 -14.08 -23.63
C ILE A 266 -28.32 -13.66 -23.48
N GLN A 267 -28.65 -12.80 -22.51
CA GLN A 267 -30.00 -12.30 -22.28
C GLN A 267 -30.46 -11.39 -23.43
N GLU A 268 -29.57 -10.55 -23.97
CA GLU A 268 -29.81 -9.75 -25.17
C GLU A 268 -30.13 -10.60 -26.41
N GLN A 269 -29.65 -11.84 -26.45
CA GLN A 269 -29.94 -12.82 -27.51
C GLN A 269 -31.19 -13.67 -27.22
N GLY A 270 -31.93 -13.38 -26.13
CA GLY A 270 -33.09 -14.16 -25.69
C GLY A 270 -32.74 -15.55 -25.15
N LEU A 271 -31.47 -15.79 -24.82
CA LEU A 271 -30.98 -17.05 -24.29
C LEU A 271 -30.91 -17.00 -22.76
N THR A 272 -31.04 -18.18 -22.14
CA THR A 272 -30.81 -18.39 -20.71
C THR A 272 -29.67 -19.38 -20.52
N LEU A 273 -28.96 -19.29 -19.38
CA LEU A 273 -27.87 -20.22 -19.05
C LEU A 273 -28.29 -21.71 -19.16
N ALA A 274 -29.52 -22.02 -18.76
CA ALA A 274 -30.05 -23.38 -18.79
C ALA A 274 -30.26 -23.91 -20.22
N ARG A 275 -30.47 -23.01 -21.19
CA ARG A 275 -30.74 -23.35 -22.61
C ARG A 275 -29.52 -23.17 -23.52
N LEU A 276 -28.38 -22.79 -22.96
CA LEU A 276 -27.16 -22.50 -23.72
C LEU A 276 -26.65 -23.76 -24.44
N ARG A 277 -26.38 -23.66 -25.74
CA ARG A 277 -25.80 -24.75 -26.55
C ARG A 277 -24.30 -24.54 -26.77
N GLN A 278 -23.62 -25.59 -27.22
CA GLN A 278 -22.19 -25.51 -27.56
C GLN A 278 -21.94 -24.45 -28.65
N ASP A 279 -22.80 -24.39 -29.68
CA ASP A 279 -22.68 -23.43 -30.78
C ASP A 279 -22.73 -21.97 -30.32
N ASP A 280 -23.56 -21.66 -29.31
CA ASP A 280 -23.67 -20.31 -28.75
C ASP A 280 -22.42 -19.94 -27.96
N LEU A 281 -21.89 -20.88 -27.18
CA LEU A 281 -20.64 -20.71 -26.45
C LEU A 281 -19.44 -20.57 -27.41
N ASP A 282 -19.39 -21.36 -28.48
CA ASP A 282 -18.32 -21.31 -29.48
C ASP A 282 -18.36 -19.99 -30.25
N ARG A 283 -19.55 -19.51 -30.63
CA ARG A 283 -19.75 -18.17 -31.23
C ARG A 283 -19.22 -17.08 -30.30
N TRP A 284 -19.54 -17.15 -29.01
CA TRP A 284 -19.01 -16.20 -28.03
C TRP A 284 -17.49 -16.29 -27.89
N ILE A 285 -16.93 -17.51 -27.88
CA ILE A 285 -15.48 -17.74 -27.79
C ILE A 285 -14.76 -17.08 -28.98
N VAL A 286 -15.24 -17.26 -30.21
CA VAL A 286 -14.61 -16.72 -31.41
C VAL A 286 -14.58 -15.19 -31.41
N THR A 287 -15.67 -14.54 -30.97
CA THR A 287 -15.81 -13.08 -30.99
C THR A 287 -15.01 -12.36 -29.90
N HIS A 288 -14.57 -13.07 -28.84
CA HIS A 288 -13.92 -12.46 -27.69
C HIS A 288 -12.41 -12.78 -27.57
N PRO A 289 -11.58 -11.83 -27.09
CA PRO A 289 -10.15 -12.04 -26.91
C PRO A 289 -9.80 -13.19 -25.94
N PRO A 290 -8.66 -13.86 -26.11
CA PRO A 290 -8.29 -15.04 -25.29
C PRO A 290 -8.26 -14.81 -23.77
N ARG A 291 -7.91 -13.59 -23.35
CA ARG A 291 -7.90 -13.20 -21.92
C ARG A 291 -9.30 -13.23 -21.31
N GLN A 292 -10.33 -12.82 -22.05
CA GLN A 292 -11.70 -12.83 -21.53
C GLN A 292 -12.20 -14.27 -21.34
N ARG A 293 -11.85 -15.17 -22.26
CA ARG A 293 -12.14 -16.62 -22.17
C ARG A 293 -11.55 -17.24 -20.90
N GLN A 294 -10.31 -16.89 -20.56
CA GLN A 294 -9.65 -17.37 -19.33
C GLN A 294 -10.35 -16.88 -18.06
N LEU A 295 -10.82 -15.64 -18.05
CA LEU A 295 -11.51 -15.05 -16.90
C LEU A 295 -12.94 -15.60 -16.73
N LEU A 296 -13.59 -15.99 -17.83
CA LEU A 296 -14.95 -16.54 -17.79
C LEU A 296 -14.98 -18.04 -17.42
N LYS A 297 -13.95 -18.80 -17.79
CA LYS A 297 -13.89 -20.25 -17.57
C LYS A 297 -14.23 -20.71 -16.13
N PRO A 298 -13.74 -20.08 -15.05
CA PRO A 298 -14.09 -20.49 -13.69
C PRO A 298 -15.58 -20.36 -13.39
N PHE A 299 -16.24 -19.32 -13.91
CA PHE A 299 -17.68 -19.13 -13.78
C PHE A 299 -18.46 -20.22 -14.52
N LEU A 300 -18.13 -20.51 -15.78
CA LEU A 300 -18.81 -21.57 -16.55
C LEU A 300 -18.65 -22.95 -15.90
N THR A 301 -17.46 -23.24 -15.39
CA THR A 301 -17.17 -24.50 -14.69
C THR A 301 -18.02 -24.62 -13.42
N TRP A 302 -18.10 -23.55 -12.63
CA TRP A 302 -18.94 -23.50 -11.45
C TRP A 302 -20.43 -23.61 -11.80
N ALA A 303 -20.92 -22.86 -12.79
CA ALA A 303 -22.32 -22.86 -13.19
C ALA A 303 -22.78 -24.24 -13.68
N ALA A 304 -21.94 -24.95 -14.44
CA ALA A 304 -22.23 -26.31 -14.88
C ALA A 304 -22.23 -27.32 -13.71
N HIS A 305 -21.33 -27.15 -12.73
CA HIS A 305 -21.31 -27.99 -11.52
C HIS A 305 -22.48 -27.71 -10.57
N ALA A 306 -22.92 -26.46 -10.47
CA ALA A 306 -24.07 -26.04 -9.65
C ALA A 306 -25.42 -26.34 -10.32
N GLY A 307 -25.43 -26.82 -11.57
CA GLY A 307 -26.66 -27.16 -12.30
C GLY A 307 -27.37 -25.99 -12.95
N HIS A 308 -26.73 -24.82 -13.06
CA HIS A 308 -27.30 -23.64 -13.73
C HIS A 308 -27.17 -23.68 -15.25
N MET A 309 -26.29 -24.52 -15.80
CA MET A 309 -26.11 -24.69 -17.24
C MET A 309 -25.72 -26.14 -17.60
N PRO A 310 -25.92 -26.56 -18.87
CA PRO A 310 -25.38 -27.82 -19.38
C PRO A 310 -23.85 -27.88 -19.30
N ARG A 311 -23.29 -29.10 -19.29
CA ARG A 311 -21.83 -29.29 -19.33
C ARG A 311 -21.32 -29.08 -20.76
N LEU A 312 -20.82 -27.88 -21.05
CA LEU A 312 -20.25 -27.49 -22.34
C LEU A 312 -18.72 -27.54 -22.33
N HIS A 313 -18.12 -27.74 -23.50
CA HIS A 313 -16.67 -27.81 -23.65
C HIS A 313 -16.05 -26.40 -23.68
N VAL A 314 -15.10 -26.15 -22.77
CA VAL A 314 -14.31 -24.90 -22.73
C VAL A 314 -12.83 -25.22 -22.98
N ALA A 315 -12.39 -24.97 -24.22
CA ALA A 315 -11.01 -25.22 -24.63
C ALA A 315 -9.99 -24.50 -23.73
N ALA A 316 -8.86 -25.17 -23.46
CA ALA A 316 -7.79 -24.59 -22.65
C ALA A 316 -7.04 -23.52 -23.45
N HIS A 317 -7.02 -22.26 -22.97
CA HIS A 317 -6.17 -21.24 -23.56
C HIS A 317 -4.71 -21.41 -23.09
N ARG A 318 -3.80 -21.67 -24.04
CA ARG A 318 -2.36 -21.62 -23.82
C ARG A 318 -1.88 -20.17 -24.00
N PRO A 319 -1.34 -19.51 -22.97
CA PRO A 319 -0.78 -18.18 -23.12
C PRO A 319 0.39 -18.22 -24.09
N GLY A 320 0.45 -17.27 -25.03
CA GLY A 320 1.58 -17.13 -25.94
C GLY A 320 2.87 -16.85 -25.18
N GLN A 321 3.96 -17.52 -25.56
CA GLN A 321 5.29 -17.23 -25.04
C GLN A 321 5.79 -15.91 -25.64
N ARG A 322 6.37 -15.05 -24.80
CA ARG A 322 7.06 -13.83 -25.26
C ARG A 322 8.57 -14.08 -25.30
N SER A 323 9.26 -13.50 -26.27
CA SER A 323 10.70 -13.64 -26.42
C SER A 323 11.46 -13.12 -25.19
N PRO A 324 12.44 -13.88 -24.68
CA PRO A 324 13.22 -13.47 -23.52
C PRO A 324 14.16 -12.31 -23.83
N ILE A 325 14.64 -11.63 -22.79
CA ILE A 325 15.71 -10.63 -22.92
C ILE A 325 17.02 -11.36 -23.29
N THR A 326 17.77 -10.79 -24.23
CA THR A 326 19.08 -11.35 -24.59
C THR A 326 20.10 -11.17 -23.46
N GLN A 327 21.07 -12.10 -23.35
CA GLN A 327 22.10 -12.05 -22.31
C GLN A 327 22.95 -10.76 -22.38
N HIS A 328 23.32 -10.32 -23.59
CA HIS A 328 24.03 -9.06 -23.82
C HIS A 328 23.25 -7.86 -23.28
N ARG A 329 21.94 -7.78 -23.56
CA ARG A 329 21.10 -6.69 -23.05
C ARG A 329 20.95 -6.76 -21.52
N ARG A 330 20.82 -7.96 -20.95
CA ARG A 330 20.77 -8.17 -19.49
C ARG A 330 22.04 -7.67 -18.79
N ILE A 331 23.22 -8.04 -19.30
CA ILE A 331 24.51 -7.62 -18.72
C ILE A 331 24.72 -6.10 -18.87
N GLY A 332 24.38 -5.52 -20.04
CA GLY A 332 24.46 -4.09 -20.25
C GLY A 332 23.58 -3.28 -19.28
N LEU A 333 22.35 -3.76 -19.02
CA LEU A 333 21.46 -3.16 -18.02
C LEU A 333 22.02 -3.28 -16.59
N LEU A 334 22.56 -4.45 -16.22
CA LEU A 334 23.16 -4.65 -14.89
C LEU A 334 24.34 -3.70 -14.65
N ARG A 335 25.26 -3.57 -15.62
CA ARG A 335 26.39 -2.62 -15.51
C ARG A 335 25.88 -1.20 -15.31
N LYS A 336 24.95 -0.74 -16.14
CA LYS A 336 24.35 0.59 -16.01
C LYS A 336 23.74 0.80 -14.62
N LEU A 337 22.92 -0.13 -14.14
CA LEU A 337 22.23 0.01 -12.84
C LEU A 337 23.18 0.05 -11.64
N ILE A 338 24.34 -0.62 -11.74
CA ILE A 338 25.34 -0.64 -10.68
C ILE A 338 26.14 0.67 -10.67
N THR A 339 26.60 1.14 -11.83
CA THR A 339 27.51 2.29 -11.93
C THR A 339 26.81 3.64 -11.95
N ASP A 340 25.61 3.72 -12.52
CA ASP A 340 24.87 4.96 -12.71
C ASP A 340 23.98 5.25 -11.48
N ASP A 341 24.14 6.42 -10.86
CA ASP A 341 23.31 6.86 -9.73
C ASP A 341 22.00 7.53 -10.18
N THR A 342 21.64 7.42 -11.46
CA THR A 342 20.35 7.92 -11.96
C THR A 342 19.17 7.07 -11.46
N GLY A 343 18.22 7.73 -10.83
CA GLY A 343 16.97 7.14 -10.35
C GLY A 343 16.99 6.75 -8.88
N GLU A 344 15.82 6.37 -8.36
CA GLU A 344 15.69 6.06 -6.93
C GLU A 344 16.38 4.74 -6.57
N LEU A 345 17.19 4.73 -5.50
CA LEU A 345 17.91 3.55 -5.00
C LEU A 345 17.04 2.29 -4.91
N ARG A 346 15.82 2.42 -4.39
CA ARG A 346 14.86 1.31 -4.30
C ARG A 346 14.51 0.69 -5.65
N ALA A 347 14.37 1.50 -6.70
CA ALA A 347 14.03 1.02 -8.04
C ALA A 347 15.24 0.31 -8.67
N ARG A 348 16.44 0.87 -8.49
CA ARG A 348 17.70 0.27 -8.94
C ARG A 348 17.95 -1.09 -8.29
N VAL A 349 17.90 -1.19 -6.97
CA VAL A 349 18.10 -2.46 -6.24
C VAL A 349 17.05 -3.49 -6.67
N ALA A 350 15.76 -3.13 -6.76
CA ALA A 350 14.74 -4.07 -7.21
C ALA A 350 14.95 -4.55 -8.66
N ALA A 351 15.40 -3.68 -9.55
CA ALA A 351 15.74 -4.03 -10.93
C ALA A 351 16.97 -4.95 -11.00
N ILE A 352 18.00 -4.69 -10.19
CA ILE A 352 19.19 -5.54 -10.08
C ILE A 352 18.80 -6.93 -9.57
N LEU A 353 18.01 -7.04 -8.50
CA LEU A 353 17.57 -8.33 -7.98
C LEU A 353 16.72 -9.11 -8.99
N LEU A 354 15.87 -8.41 -9.77
CA LEU A 354 15.09 -9.00 -10.86
C LEU A 354 16.01 -9.57 -11.96
N LEU A 355 17.01 -8.79 -12.39
CA LEU A 355 17.92 -9.19 -13.46
C LEU A 355 18.96 -10.21 -13.01
N LEU A 356 19.49 -10.12 -11.79
CA LEU A 356 20.56 -10.98 -11.29
C LEU A 356 20.02 -12.37 -10.91
N TYR A 357 18.92 -12.42 -10.15
CA TYR A 357 18.39 -13.66 -9.59
C TYR A 357 17.11 -14.17 -10.26
N ALA A 358 16.65 -13.51 -11.33
CA ALA A 358 15.41 -13.84 -12.03
C ALA A 358 14.16 -13.92 -11.11
N GLN A 359 14.19 -13.21 -9.99
CA GLN A 359 13.12 -13.29 -8.99
C GLN A 359 11.91 -12.46 -9.40
N PRO A 360 10.67 -12.98 -9.27
CA PRO A 360 9.48 -12.19 -9.51
C PRO A 360 9.45 -10.95 -8.61
N LEU A 361 9.09 -9.81 -9.18
CA LEU A 361 9.03 -8.54 -8.44
C LEU A 361 8.12 -8.62 -7.20
N GLY A 362 7.05 -9.41 -7.25
CA GLY A 362 6.19 -9.66 -6.08
C GLY A 362 6.89 -10.37 -4.92
N ARG A 363 7.93 -11.18 -5.19
CA ARG A 363 8.76 -11.82 -4.17
C ARG A 363 9.84 -10.87 -3.66
N ILE A 364 10.50 -10.14 -4.57
CA ILE A 364 11.51 -9.13 -4.21
C ILE A 364 10.93 -8.09 -3.25
N LEU A 365 9.73 -7.58 -3.52
CA LEU A 365 9.10 -6.57 -2.68
C LEU A 365 8.69 -7.10 -1.30
N ARG A 366 8.62 -8.43 -1.12
CA ARG A 366 8.36 -9.09 0.17
C ARG A 366 9.64 -9.43 0.93
N LEU A 367 10.81 -9.00 0.46
CA LEU A 367 12.04 -9.13 1.24
C LEU A 367 11.97 -8.22 2.48
N THR A 368 12.47 -8.76 3.58
CA THR A 368 12.62 -8.09 4.86
C THR A 368 14.09 -7.78 5.12
N ILE A 369 14.37 -6.91 6.09
CA ILE A 369 15.74 -6.65 6.53
C ILE A 369 16.41 -7.91 7.12
N ASP A 370 15.61 -8.84 7.66
CA ASP A 370 16.11 -10.10 8.22
C ASP A 370 16.44 -11.14 7.13
N ASP A 371 16.08 -10.89 5.88
CA ASP A 371 16.49 -11.73 4.75
C ASP A 371 17.92 -11.41 4.29
N ILE A 372 18.55 -10.37 4.85
CA ILE A 372 19.93 -9.96 4.56
C ILE A 372 20.80 -10.42 5.74
N ASP A 373 21.72 -11.35 5.47
CA ASP A 373 22.70 -11.82 6.43
C ASP A 373 24.05 -11.14 6.16
N THR A 374 24.62 -10.56 7.21
CA THR A 374 25.93 -9.89 7.20
C THR A 374 26.87 -10.46 8.27
N THR A 375 26.62 -11.67 8.77
CA THR A 375 27.43 -12.29 9.83
C THR A 375 28.74 -12.90 9.33
N GLY A 376 28.80 -13.27 8.04
CA GLY A 376 30.00 -13.81 7.38
C GLY A 376 30.81 -12.76 6.62
N SER A 377 31.83 -13.22 5.88
CA SER A 377 32.65 -12.38 4.99
C SER A 377 31.87 -11.85 3.78
N ASP A 378 30.87 -12.61 3.32
CA ASP A 378 30.00 -12.25 2.21
C ASP A 378 28.61 -11.84 2.69
N VAL A 379 27.98 -10.89 2.00
CA VAL A 379 26.57 -10.56 2.22
C VAL A 379 25.71 -11.62 1.56
N LEU A 380 24.85 -12.29 2.33
CA LEU A 380 23.93 -13.31 1.83
C LEU A 380 22.50 -12.79 1.81
N LEU A 381 21.73 -13.20 0.79
CA LEU A 381 20.32 -12.88 0.65
C LEU A 381 19.48 -14.16 0.64
N ARG A 382 18.51 -14.25 1.54
CA ARG A 382 17.61 -15.40 1.67
C ARG A 382 16.54 -15.43 0.57
N LEU A 383 16.96 -15.74 -0.65
CA LEU A 383 16.07 -15.99 -1.79
C LEU A 383 15.60 -17.44 -1.88
N GLY A 384 16.33 -18.35 -1.27
CA GLY A 384 16.07 -19.79 -1.21
C GLY A 384 16.88 -20.38 -0.06
N ASP A 385 16.89 -21.72 0.00
CA ASP A 385 17.72 -22.48 0.92
C ASP A 385 18.67 -23.34 0.08
N PRO A 386 20.01 -23.17 0.21
CA PRO A 386 20.73 -22.22 1.08
C PRO A 386 20.61 -20.74 0.62
N PRO A 387 20.90 -19.77 1.51
CA PRO A 387 20.91 -18.35 1.17
C PRO A 387 21.95 -18.04 0.07
N THR A 388 21.64 -17.08 -0.79
CA THR A 388 22.41 -16.81 -2.01
C THR A 388 23.40 -15.67 -1.79
N PRO A 389 24.69 -15.81 -2.16
CA PRO A 389 25.66 -14.73 -2.04
C PRO A 389 25.34 -13.56 -2.96
N VAL A 390 25.55 -12.34 -2.45
CA VAL A 390 25.35 -11.08 -3.15
C VAL A 390 26.71 -10.52 -3.60
N PRO A 391 26.94 -10.31 -4.90
CA PRO A 391 28.20 -9.73 -5.38
C PRO A 391 28.47 -8.36 -4.75
N ALA A 392 29.72 -8.08 -4.36
CA ALA A 392 30.15 -6.89 -3.62
C ALA A 392 29.52 -5.55 -4.09
N PRO A 393 29.55 -5.16 -5.38
CA PRO A 393 28.95 -3.89 -5.80
C PRO A 393 27.43 -3.83 -5.65
N VAL A 394 26.75 -4.97 -5.61
CA VAL A 394 25.31 -5.06 -5.34
C VAL A 394 25.04 -5.10 -3.83
N ALA A 395 25.94 -5.71 -3.06
CA ALA A 395 25.86 -5.76 -1.60
C ALA A 395 25.88 -4.35 -0.99
N GLU A 396 26.76 -3.46 -1.47
CA GLU A 396 26.80 -2.06 -1.03
C GLU A 396 25.46 -1.33 -1.26
N LEU A 397 24.88 -1.47 -2.45
CA LEU A 397 23.57 -0.87 -2.78
C LEU A 397 22.44 -1.45 -1.94
N LEU A 398 22.49 -2.76 -1.64
CA LEU A 398 21.51 -3.45 -0.82
C LEU A 398 21.56 -2.98 0.63
N LEU A 399 22.76 -2.83 1.21
CA LEU A 399 22.98 -2.30 2.56
C LEU A 399 22.60 -0.82 2.64
N ALA A 400 22.98 -0.02 1.65
CA ALA A 400 22.54 1.38 1.55
C ALA A 400 21.01 1.49 1.53
N LEU A 401 20.31 0.60 0.82
CA LEU A 401 18.85 0.57 0.82
C LEU A 401 18.28 0.17 2.18
N ARG A 402 18.88 -0.83 2.87
CA ARG A 402 18.48 -1.28 4.22
C ARG A 402 18.55 -0.14 5.23
N ASP A 403 19.58 0.70 5.12
CA ASP A 403 19.87 1.76 6.08
C ASP A 403 19.11 3.06 5.74
N GLN A 404 18.86 3.32 4.45
CA GLN A 404 18.16 4.52 3.96
C GLN A 404 16.71 4.25 3.52
N ARG A 405 16.01 3.36 4.24
CA ARG A 405 14.63 2.98 3.89
C ARG A 405 13.68 4.19 3.91
N THR A 406 13.10 4.49 2.75
CA THR A 406 12.09 5.55 2.59
C THR A 406 10.76 5.20 3.28
N ASN A 407 9.89 6.18 3.52
CA ASN A 407 8.55 6.01 4.13
C ASN A 407 8.52 5.47 5.57
N MET A 408 9.63 5.44 6.32
CA MET A 408 9.66 4.87 7.68
C MET A 408 9.12 5.81 8.78
N ARG A 409 9.04 7.12 8.51
CA ARG A 409 8.84 8.16 9.54
C ARG A 409 7.39 8.35 10.04
N THR A 410 6.44 7.56 9.56
CA THR A 410 5.03 7.64 9.95
C THR A 410 4.59 6.38 10.70
N ALA A 411 3.52 6.48 11.51
CA ALA A 411 2.92 5.37 12.25
C ALA A 411 2.69 4.11 11.41
N THR A 412 2.38 4.30 10.13
CA THR A 412 2.21 3.25 9.12
C THR A 412 3.38 2.27 9.03
N ASN A 413 4.62 2.75 9.19
CA ASN A 413 5.83 1.94 8.94
C ASN A 413 6.84 1.97 10.09
N ARG A 414 6.48 2.50 11.26
CA ARG A 414 7.41 2.68 12.40
C ARG A 414 8.22 1.40 12.70
N ASN A 415 7.53 0.25 12.72
CA ASN A 415 8.13 -1.06 12.99
C ASN A 415 8.19 -1.95 11.72
N ALA A 416 8.09 -1.37 10.52
CA ALA A 416 8.09 -2.15 9.30
C ALA A 416 9.47 -2.78 9.06
N ARG A 417 9.50 -4.11 8.95
CA ARG A 417 10.73 -4.86 8.63
C ARG A 417 10.95 -5.07 7.13
N TRP A 418 10.04 -4.57 6.29
CA TRP A 418 10.18 -4.64 4.83
C TRP A 418 11.43 -3.89 4.36
N LEU A 419 12.18 -4.51 3.44
CA LEU A 419 13.25 -3.84 2.70
C LEU A 419 12.68 -2.77 1.77
N PHE A 420 11.49 -3.04 1.20
CA PHE A 420 10.72 -2.11 0.38
C PHE A 420 9.42 -1.71 1.10
N PRO A 421 9.44 -0.78 2.07
CA PRO A 421 8.24 -0.37 2.79
C PRO A 421 7.24 0.37 1.90
N GLY A 422 5.96 0.00 2.00
CA GLY A 422 4.86 0.63 1.28
C GLY A 422 4.34 1.90 1.95
N ARG A 423 3.23 2.45 1.44
CA ARG A 423 2.52 3.59 2.06
C ARG A 423 1.33 3.17 2.93
N ARG A 424 1.20 1.87 3.19
CA ARG A 424 0.08 1.24 3.88
C ARG A 424 0.61 0.39 5.01
N ALA A 425 -0.15 0.33 6.10
CA ALA A 425 0.31 -0.22 7.37
C ALA A 425 0.68 -1.70 7.20
N GLY A 426 1.86 -2.07 7.70
CA GLY A 426 2.39 -3.44 7.65
C GLY A 426 2.63 -4.02 6.26
N GLN A 427 2.71 -3.20 5.20
CA GLN A 427 2.65 -3.70 3.82
C GLN A 427 3.86 -3.27 2.98
N PRO A 428 4.38 -4.17 2.13
CA PRO A 428 5.45 -3.83 1.24
C PRO A 428 4.99 -2.86 0.14
N LEU A 429 5.96 -2.28 -0.53
CA LEU A 429 5.76 -1.48 -1.72
C LEU A 429 5.05 -2.32 -2.78
N THR A 430 4.15 -1.68 -3.54
CA THR A 430 3.37 -2.41 -4.55
C THR A 430 4.09 -2.44 -5.89
N THR A 431 3.92 -3.54 -6.64
CA THR A 431 4.44 -3.66 -8.01
C THR A 431 3.97 -2.51 -8.91
N ARG A 432 2.74 -2.02 -8.75
CA ARG A 432 2.24 -0.84 -9.50
C ARG A 432 3.08 0.42 -9.25
N THR A 433 3.62 0.58 -8.05
CA THR A 433 4.39 1.78 -7.69
C THR A 433 5.81 1.71 -8.24
N ILE A 434 6.46 0.54 -8.12
CA ILE A 434 7.86 0.41 -8.51
C ILE A 434 8.03 0.04 -10.00
N ALA A 435 7.05 -0.61 -10.64
CA ALA A 435 7.18 -1.04 -12.03
C ALA A 435 7.35 0.11 -13.03
N PRO A 436 6.67 1.27 -12.91
CA PRO A 436 6.98 2.45 -13.72
C PRO A 436 8.44 2.88 -13.54
N LEU A 437 8.91 3.01 -12.30
CA LEU A 437 10.29 3.41 -12.01
C LEU A 437 11.32 2.46 -12.61
N ILE A 438 11.06 1.15 -12.58
CA ILE A 438 11.94 0.15 -13.21
C ILE A 438 11.89 0.23 -14.74
N ARG A 439 10.73 0.55 -15.33
CA ARG A 439 10.63 0.77 -16.78
C ARG A 439 11.35 2.03 -17.23
N ASP A 440 11.33 3.08 -16.43
CA ASP A 440 12.06 4.33 -16.69
C ASP A 440 13.58 4.07 -16.68
N LEU A 441 14.05 3.06 -15.93
CA LEU A 441 15.42 2.56 -15.98
C LEU A 441 15.72 1.65 -17.19
N GLY A 442 14.75 1.44 -18.09
CA GLY A 442 14.89 0.63 -19.31
C GLY A 442 14.70 -0.88 -19.11
N VAL A 443 14.28 -1.32 -17.92
CA VAL A 443 14.10 -2.74 -17.59
C VAL A 443 12.65 -3.19 -17.80
N PRO A 444 12.40 -4.25 -18.60
CA PRO A 444 11.05 -4.75 -18.81
C PRO A 444 10.52 -5.45 -17.54
N THR A 445 9.38 -4.98 -17.01
CA THR A 445 8.78 -5.48 -15.75
C THR A 445 7.73 -6.57 -15.94
N ILE A 446 7.60 -7.15 -17.13
CA ILE A 446 6.56 -8.14 -17.44
C ILE A 446 7.12 -9.53 -17.14
N PRO A 447 6.38 -10.40 -16.41
CA PRO A 447 6.89 -11.72 -16.03
C PRO A 447 6.95 -12.64 -17.25
N GLY A 448 8.11 -12.70 -17.91
CA GLY A 448 8.54 -13.87 -18.67
C GLY A 448 9.24 -14.81 -17.70
N ARG A 449 8.62 -15.94 -17.35
CA ARG A 449 9.31 -17.02 -16.63
C ARG A 449 10.48 -17.48 -17.50
N THR A 450 11.71 -17.26 -17.06
CA THR A 450 12.87 -17.98 -17.57
C THR A 450 13.70 -18.42 -16.38
N ALA A 451 13.85 -19.73 -16.22
CA ALA A 451 14.92 -20.28 -15.41
C ALA A 451 16.25 -19.94 -16.11
N PRO A 452 17.35 -19.70 -15.36
CA PRO A 452 18.66 -19.66 -15.97
C PRO A 452 18.94 -21.00 -16.64
N THR A 453 19.23 -20.99 -17.93
CA THR A 453 19.73 -22.15 -18.68
C THR A 453 21.08 -22.53 -18.11
N CYS A 454 21.16 -23.69 -17.45
CA CYS A 454 22.42 -24.36 -17.16
C CYS A 454 23.09 -24.75 -18.50
N PRO A 455 24.43 -24.67 -18.63
CA PRO A 455 25.11 -25.21 -19.80
C PRO A 455 24.91 -26.74 -19.86
N PRO A 456 24.80 -27.34 -21.05
CA PRO A 456 24.60 -28.78 -21.17
C PRO A 456 25.84 -29.54 -20.70
N SER A 457 25.67 -30.38 -19.68
CA SER A 457 26.63 -31.45 -19.36
C SER A 457 26.38 -32.64 -20.31
N PRO A 458 27.43 -33.36 -20.77
CA PRO A 458 27.25 -34.43 -21.73
C PRO A 458 26.73 -35.71 -21.05
N GLY A 459 25.67 -36.27 -21.62
CA GLY A 459 25.34 -37.71 -21.60
C GLY A 459 24.94 -38.34 -20.26
N THR A 460 23.66 -38.69 -20.11
CA THR A 460 23.22 -40.05 -19.72
C THR A 460 21.68 -40.16 -19.65
N GLY A 461 21.14 -41.18 -20.32
CA GLY A 461 19.99 -42.00 -19.90
C GLY A 461 18.61 -41.36 -19.67
N HIS A 462 17.67 -41.70 -20.55
CA HIS A 462 16.22 -41.58 -20.35
C HIS A 462 15.72 -42.16 -19.00
N ARG A 463 14.85 -41.41 -18.30
CA ARG A 463 13.72 -41.94 -17.50
C ARG A 463 12.56 -40.92 -17.45
N PRO A 464 11.32 -41.28 -17.83
CA PRO A 464 10.16 -40.40 -17.64
C PRO A 464 9.67 -40.45 -16.18
N GLY A 465 9.69 -39.29 -15.50
CA GLY A 465 9.10 -39.10 -14.17
C GLY A 465 7.57 -38.91 -14.21
N PRO A 466 6.87 -39.08 -13.07
CA PRO A 466 5.49 -39.57 -13.02
C PRO A 466 4.43 -38.52 -13.36
N ARG A 467 3.36 -38.98 -14.02
CA ARG A 467 2.10 -38.25 -14.21
C ARG A 467 1.45 -38.00 -12.84
N LEU A 468 1.06 -36.75 -12.59
CA LEU A 468 0.17 -36.39 -11.49
C LEU A 468 -1.20 -37.09 -11.67
N PRO A 469 -1.75 -37.75 -10.63
CA PRO A 469 -3.05 -38.40 -10.73
C PRO A 469 -4.20 -37.37 -10.68
N PRO A 470 -5.38 -37.70 -11.25
CA PRO A 470 -6.56 -36.85 -11.17
C PRO A 470 -7.07 -36.75 -9.73
N HIS A 471 -7.49 -35.55 -9.35
CA HIS A 471 -8.11 -35.27 -8.06
C HIS A 471 -9.42 -36.07 -7.89
N HIS A 472 -9.39 -37.13 -7.09
CA HIS A 472 -10.59 -37.64 -6.43
C HIS A 472 -10.80 -36.88 -5.13
N HIS A 473 -11.96 -36.24 -4.99
CA HIS A 473 -12.49 -35.88 -3.68
C HIS A 473 -13.80 -36.63 -3.43
N PRO A 474 -14.03 -37.06 -2.19
CA PRO A 474 -15.02 -38.06 -1.84
C PRO A 474 -16.44 -37.49 -1.84
N THR A 475 -17.38 -38.37 -2.13
CA THR A 475 -18.84 -38.19 -2.02
C THR A 475 -19.22 -37.63 -0.64
N PRO A 476 -20.11 -36.62 -0.55
CA PRO A 476 -20.50 -36.07 0.74
C PRO A 476 -21.41 -37.06 1.52
N PRO A 477 -21.27 -37.18 2.85
CA PRO A 477 -22.22 -37.94 3.65
C PRO A 477 -23.56 -37.19 3.75
N ARG A 478 -24.63 -37.98 3.85
CA ARG A 478 -26.02 -37.53 3.94
C ARG A 478 -26.25 -36.50 5.05
N ARG A 479 -27.13 -35.56 4.74
CA ARG A 479 -27.76 -34.54 5.60
C ARG A 479 -28.02 -35.02 7.04
N ARG A 480 -27.59 -34.23 8.02
CA ARG A 480 -28.37 -33.96 9.24
C ARG A 480 -28.63 -32.46 9.32
N ARG A 481 -29.91 -32.09 9.39
CA ARG A 481 -30.38 -30.73 9.67
C ARG A 481 -29.86 -30.32 11.06
N ARG A 482 -29.17 -29.19 11.15
CA ARG A 482 -29.14 -28.36 12.37
C ARG A 482 -29.40 -26.92 11.96
N ASN A 483 -30.40 -26.34 12.61
CA ASN A 483 -30.89 -24.99 12.45
C ASN A 483 -29.80 -23.98 12.83
N LEU A 484 -29.58 -22.95 12.01
CA LEU A 484 -29.08 -21.63 12.42
C LEU A 484 -29.74 -20.56 11.55
N GLU A 485 -30.14 -19.48 12.22
CA GLU A 485 -31.14 -18.46 11.87
C GLU A 485 -30.77 -17.52 10.70
N PRO A 486 -31.78 -16.89 10.06
CA PRO A 486 -31.57 -15.87 9.04
C PRO A 486 -31.24 -14.49 9.63
N ILE A 487 -30.34 -13.78 8.95
CA ILE A 487 -30.04 -12.36 9.11
C ILE A 487 -31.33 -11.55 8.90
N ARG A 488 -31.83 -10.90 9.97
CA ARG A 488 -32.94 -9.95 9.89
C ARG A 488 -32.47 -8.65 9.23
N THR A 489 -33.15 -8.26 8.16
CA THR A 489 -33.22 -6.89 7.65
C THR A 489 -34.25 -6.14 8.48
N ASN A 490 -33.85 -5.07 9.19
CA ASN A 490 -34.80 -4.11 9.74
C ASN A 490 -35.06 -3.04 8.68
N ASP A 491 -36.27 -3.07 8.12
CA ASP A 491 -36.93 -1.89 7.56
C ASP A 491 -37.76 -1.25 8.67
N SER A 492 -37.42 -0.02 9.03
CA SER A 492 -38.28 1.07 9.50
C SER A 492 -37.45 2.34 9.57
#